data_AF-A0A9W4W3G4-F1
#
_entry.id   AF-A0A9W4W3G4-F1
#
_cell.length_a   1.000
_cell.length_b   1.000
_cell.length_c   1.000
_cell.angle_alpha   90.00
_cell.angle_beta   90.00
_cell.angle_gamma   90.00
#
_symmetry.space_group_name_H-M   'P 1'
#
loop_
_entity.id
_entity.type
_entity.pdbx_description
1 polymer ?
#
loop_
_entity_poly.entity_id
_entity_poly.type
_entity_poly.pdbx_seq_one_letter_code
_entity_poly.pdbx_strand_id
1 'polypeptide(L)'
;MYLHRRFQRQACHEAASVSSLKAANINTVYFPGQARKFEYDNDQDVLHLRFSSQYHAEYVEQTSSSHGSPHFSSIAEALEAHWSTEMALTVWQARRIAIDVRETSMPLSLVEIEYLASCIQKGLECIYLIDDAEERGSKSGPEHFNASSLQQRGRLYRLLHSRQLKQNVGREPDVFQGVGKTYREVFDFEKIGWTEAHPAFGFACRLSASIDAQQYDGGEEVFKGVRILLAEDDYV
;
A
#
# COMPACT_ATOMS: atom_id res chain seq x y z
N MET A 1 -9.71 17.34 14.47
CA MET A 1 -9.57 16.12 13.65
C MET A 1 -10.04 16.32 12.20
N TYR A 2 -11.31 16.68 11.95
CA TYR A 2 -11.84 16.89 10.57
C TYR A 2 -11.13 18.00 9.77
N LEU A 3 -10.66 19.06 10.44
CA LEU A 3 -9.95 20.17 9.80
C LEU A 3 -8.57 19.78 9.27
N HIS A 4 -7.85 18.91 9.99
CA HIS A 4 -6.49 18.48 9.62
C HIS A 4 -6.48 17.68 8.32
N ARG A 5 -7.40 16.71 8.25
CA ARG A 5 -7.62 15.87 7.06
C ARG A 5 -8.06 16.70 5.84
N ARG A 6 -8.80 17.79 6.07
CA ARG A 6 -9.15 18.75 5.02
C ARG A 6 -7.93 19.53 4.52
N PHE A 7 -7.03 19.97 5.40
CA PHE A 7 -5.81 20.68 5.02
C PHE A 7 -4.85 19.83 4.21
N GLN A 8 -4.67 18.57 4.56
CA GLN A 8 -3.77 17.69 3.82
C GLN A 8 -4.37 17.25 2.48
N ARG A 9 -5.68 16.95 2.40
CA ARG A 9 -6.37 16.81 1.10
C ARG A 9 -6.22 18.06 0.24
N GLN A 10 -6.36 19.23 0.85
CA GLN A 10 -6.18 20.50 0.17
C GLN A 10 -4.72 20.69 -0.25
N ALA A 11 -3.73 20.29 0.55
CA ALA A 11 -2.31 20.32 0.20
C ALA A 11 -1.99 19.37 -0.97
N CYS A 12 -2.54 18.15 -1.01
CA CYS A 12 -2.42 17.26 -2.16
C CYS A 12 -3.05 17.89 -3.42
N HIS A 13 -4.23 18.49 -3.28
CA HIS A 13 -4.94 19.13 -4.39
C HIS A 13 -4.27 20.44 -4.84
N GLU A 14 -3.70 21.21 -3.92
CA GLU A 14 -2.95 22.44 -4.19
C GLU A 14 -1.61 22.11 -4.85
N ALA A 15 -0.88 21.10 -4.35
CA ALA A 15 0.32 20.57 -5.00
C ALA A 15 0.03 20.13 -6.44
N ALA A 16 -1.10 19.44 -6.67
CA ALA A 16 -1.55 19.06 -8.00
C ALA A 16 -1.89 20.27 -8.89
N SER A 17 -2.45 21.35 -8.32
CA SER A 17 -2.78 22.57 -9.08
C SER A 17 -1.56 23.42 -9.46
N VAL A 18 -0.48 23.36 -8.68
CA VAL A 18 0.78 24.05 -8.96
C VAL A 18 1.64 23.28 -9.98
N SER A 19 1.46 21.96 -10.06
CA SER A 19 2.06 21.10 -11.09
C SER A 19 1.39 21.32 -12.45
N SER A 20 1.70 22.44 -13.10
CA SER A 20 1.47 22.65 -14.54
C SER A 20 2.32 21.72 -15.44
N LEU A 21 3.11 20.84 -14.82
CA LEU A 21 3.83 19.78 -15.48
C LEU A 21 2.80 18.70 -15.86
N LYS A 22 2.56 18.56 -17.17
CA LYS A 22 2.03 17.33 -17.79
C LYS A 22 2.51 16.15 -16.96
N ALA A 23 1.61 15.22 -16.61
CA ALA A 23 1.94 13.95 -15.96
C ALA A 23 3.23 13.41 -16.59
N ALA A 24 4.36 13.69 -15.95
CA ALA A 24 5.65 13.29 -16.44
C ALA A 24 5.74 11.84 -15.99
N ASN A 25 6.11 10.97 -16.91
CA ASN A 25 6.36 9.57 -16.56
C ASN A 25 7.41 9.47 -15.46
N ILE A 26 8.24 10.50 -15.29
CA ILE A 26 9.23 10.60 -14.21
C ILE A 26 8.69 11.48 -13.08
N ASN A 27 8.61 10.91 -11.88
CA ASN A 27 8.40 11.67 -10.66
C ASN A 27 9.74 12.03 -10.02
N THR A 28 9.84 13.19 -9.39
CA THR A 28 11.07 13.65 -8.72
C THR A 28 10.80 13.85 -7.23
N VAL A 29 11.47 13.05 -6.41
CA VAL A 29 11.45 13.17 -4.96
C VAL A 29 12.65 14.00 -4.51
N TYR A 30 12.39 15.09 -3.79
CA TYR A 30 13.43 15.95 -3.23
C TYR A 30 13.70 15.55 -1.77
N PHE A 31 14.98 15.37 -1.43
CA PHE A 31 15.37 15.11 -0.05
C PHE A 31 15.52 16.43 0.73
N PRO A 32 14.81 16.60 1.86
CA PRO A 32 14.91 17.81 2.67
C PRO A 32 16.36 18.08 3.09
N GLY A 33 16.82 19.31 2.88
CA GLY A 33 18.11 19.80 3.40
C GLY A 33 19.37 19.25 2.73
N GLN A 34 19.27 18.34 1.76
CA GLN A 34 20.46 17.71 1.14
C GLN A 34 20.76 18.14 -0.29
N ALA A 35 19.94 19.02 -0.90
CA ALA A 35 20.02 19.38 -2.32
C ALA A 35 20.12 18.15 -3.25
N ARG A 36 19.61 17.01 -2.79
CA ARG A 36 19.57 15.75 -3.51
C ARG A 36 18.15 15.50 -3.97
N LYS A 37 18.03 14.90 -5.14
CA LYS A 37 16.78 14.38 -5.67
C LYS A 37 16.97 12.95 -6.12
N PHE A 38 15.89 12.21 -6.13
CA PHE A 38 15.78 10.92 -6.77
C PHE A 38 14.61 10.97 -7.76
N GLU A 39 14.80 10.37 -8.92
CA GLU A 39 13.80 10.30 -9.97
C GLU A 39 13.36 8.84 -10.10
N TYR A 40 12.05 8.61 -10.21
CA TYR A 40 11.51 7.28 -10.48
C TYR A 40 10.47 7.33 -11.60
N ASP A 41 10.40 6.25 -12.37
CA ASP A 41 9.49 6.09 -13.49
C ASP A 41 8.14 5.58 -12.97
N ASN A 42 7.11 6.43 -12.98
CA ASN A 42 5.74 6.08 -12.64
C ASN A 42 5.18 4.92 -13.48
N ASP A 43 5.73 4.66 -14.67
CA ASP A 43 5.26 3.60 -15.56
C ASP A 43 5.94 2.25 -15.31
N GLN A 44 7.07 2.21 -14.58
CA GLN A 44 7.84 0.99 -14.33
C GLN A 44 8.03 0.70 -12.83
N ASP A 45 8.24 1.75 -12.04
CA ASP A 45 8.60 1.63 -10.63
C ASP A 45 7.36 1.55 -9.72
N VAL A 46 7.59 1.07 -8.50
CA VAL A 46 6.57 0.96 -7.45
C VAL A 46 7.02 1.78 -6.24
N LEU A 47 6.18 2.71 -5.80
CA LEU A 47 6.44 3.51 -4.60
C LEU A 47 6.08 2.71 -3.36
N HIS A 48 7.08 2.24 -2.60
CA HIS A 48 6.86 1.53 -1.34
C HIS A 48 6.64 2.51 -0.18
N LEU A 49 5.42 2.54 0.35
CA LEU A 49 5.07 3.32 1.53
C LEU A 49 5.29 2.46 2.78
N ARG A 50 6.20 2.93 3.64
CA ARG A 50 6.49 2.32 4.94
C ARG A 50 6.13 3.32 6.02
N PHE A 51 5.36 2.89 7.01
CA PHE A 51 4.87 3.76 8.06
C PHE A 51 5.66 3.46 9.34
N SER A 52 6.75 4.20 9.55
CA SER A 52 7.57 3.99 10.75
C SER A 52 6.78 4.40 11.99
N SER A 53 6.37 3.44 12.81
CA SER A 53 6.01 3.75 14.20
C SER A 53 7.31 3.98 14.96
N GLN A 54 7.79 5.23 15.01
CA GLN A 54 8.86 5.62 15.95
C GLN A 54 8.45 5.29 17.40
N TYR A 55 7.14 5.20 17.65
CA TYR A 55 6.55 4.77 18.92
C TYR A 55 6.54 3.26 19.16
N HIS A 56 6.93 2.39 18.22
CA HIS A 56 7.05 0.95 18.52
C HIS A 56 8.40 0.60 19.17
N ALA A 57 9.48 1.30 18.81
CA ALA A 57 10.81 0.97 19.30
C ALA A 57 11.06 1.46 20.75
N GLU A 58 10.62 2.66 21.10
CA GLU A 58 10.85 3.23 22.44
C GLU A 58 9.85 2.71 23.51
N TYR A 59 8.63 2.30 23.11
CA TYR A 59 7.59 1.91 24.07
C TYR A 59 7.68 0.43 24.49
N VAL A 60 8.22 -0.45 23.63
CA VAL A 60 8.45 -1.86 23.98
C VAL A 60 9.52 -2.00 25.07
N GLU A 61 10.46 -1.06 25.18
CA GLU A 61 11.41 -1.03 26.31
C GLU A 61 10.84 -0.43 27.59
N GLN A 62 9.72 0.32 27.56
CA GLN A 62 9.23 1.07 28.73
C GLN A 62 7.92 0.57 29.36
N THR A 63 7.06 -0.18 28.66
CA THR A 63 5.80 -0.65 29.26
C THR A 63 5.81 -2.12 29.65
N SER A 64 6.66 -2.42 30.64
CA SER A 64 6.45 -3.54 31.58
C SER A 64 5.42 -3.20 32.67
N SER A 65 4.72 -2.07 32.57
CA SER A 65 3.76 -1.60 33.57
C SER A 65 2.47 -1.14 32.92
N SER A 66 1.46 -2.02 33.02
CA SER A 66 0.04 -1.73 33.22
C SER A 66 -0.40 -0.25 33.14
N HIS A 67 -0.62 0.28 31.95
CA HIS A 67 -1.70 1.22 31.61
C HIS A 67 -1.81 1.28 30.08
N GLY A 68 -2.98 0.88 29.55
CA GLY A 68 -3.22 0.76 28.12
C GLY A 68 -3.02 2.10 27.41
N SER A 69 -1.93 2.20 26.64
CA SER A 69 -1.74 3.27 25.67
C SER A 69 -2.56 2.93 24.42
N PRO A 70 -3.23 3.90 23.77
CA PRO A 70 -3.95 3.65 22.53
C PRO A 70 -2.94 3.27 21.44
N HIS A 71 -2.92 1.99 21.09
CA HIS A 71 -2.14 1.50 19.96
C HIS A 71 -2.82 1.96 18.66
N PHE A 72 -2.39 3.08 18.09
CA PHE A 72 -2.86 3.57 16.80
C PHE A 72 -2.23 2.76 15.66
N SER A 73 -2.95 2.61 14.53
CA SER A 73 -2.33 2.06 13.32
C SER A 73 -1.31 3.05 12.78
N SER A 74 -0.15 2.56 12.32
CA SER A 74 0.91 3.36 11.69
C SER A 74 0.40 4.15 10.47
N ILE A 75 -0.56 3.57 9.72
CA ILE A 75 -1.27 4.26 8.64
C ILE A 75 -2.09 5.43 9.17
N ALA A 76 -2.87 5.25 10.24
CA ALA A 76 -3.65 6.34 10.84
C ALA A 76 -2.75 7.47 11.34
N GLU A 77 -1.64 7.14 12.00
CA GLU A 77 -0.64 8.13 12.43
C GLU A 77 -0.09 8.92 11.24
N ALA A 78 0.25 8.23 10.14
CA ALA A 78 0.75 8.87 8.93
C ALA A 78 -0.30 9.73 8.22
N LEU A 79 -1.58 9.34 8.27
CA LEU A 79 -2.70 10.15 7.79
C LEU A 79 -2.99 11.37 8.68
N GLU A 80 -2.49 11.38 9.91
CA GLU A 80 -2.61 12.53 10.82
C GLU A 80 -1.37 13.42 10.83
N ALA A 81 -0.27 12.96 10.24
CA ALA A 81 0.95 13.74 10.07
C ALA A 81 0.79 14.81 8.99
N HIS A 82 1.48 15.95 9.17
CA HIS A 82 1.62 16.95 8.12
C HIS A 82 2.58 16.45 7.05
N TRP A 83 2.06 16.12 5.88
CA TRP A 83 2.90 15.82 4.72
C TRP A 83 3.48 17.10 4.15
N SER A 84 4.75 17.06 3.75
CA SER A 84 5.31 18.14 2.93
C SER A 84 4.60 18.18 1.57
N THR A 85 4.63 19.33 0.91
CA THR A 85 4.06 19.48 -0.44
C THR A 85 4.66 18.49 -1.42
N GLU A 86 5.97 18.23 -1.31
CA GLU A 86 6.71 17.29 -2.16
C GLU A 86 6.28 15.85 -1.90
N MET A 87 6.12 15.45 -0.64
CA MET A 87 5.62 14.11 -0.29
C MET A 87 4.19 13.92 -0.78
N ALA A 88 3.32 14.91 -0.55
CA ALA A 88 1.94 14.89 -1.01
C ALA A 88 1.86 14.74 -2.53
N LEU A 89 2.68 15.52 -3.28
CA LEU A 89 2.75 15.41 -4.74
C LEU A 89 3.28 14.04 -5.19
N THR A 90 4.32 13.55 -4.52
CA THR A 90 4.94 12.25 -4.83
C THR A 90 3.92 11.12 -4.74
N VAL A 91 3.23 11.04 -3.61
CA VAL A 91 2.21 10.02 -3.34
C VAL A 91 1.02 10.18 -4.28
N TRP A 92 0.58 11.42 -4.54
CA TRP A 92 -0.54 11.72 -5.43
C TRP A 92 -0.28 11.34 -6.89
N GLN A 93 0.98 11.43 -7.35
CA GLN A 93 1.36 11.11 -8.73
C GLN A 93 1.75 9.65 -8.93
N ALA A 94 1.90 8.88 -7.86
CA ALA A 94 2.31 7.49 -7.94
C ALA A 94 1.23 6.63 -8.61
N ARG A 95 1.59 5.98 -9.72
CA ARG A 95 0.70 5.04 -10.42
C ARG A 95 0.67 3.66 -9.77
N ARG A 96 1.70 3.30 -9.02
CA ARG A 96 1.82 2.02 -8.31
C ARG A 96 2.39 2.25 -6.93
N ILE A 97 1.67 1.76 -5.93
CA ILE A 97 2.04 1.92 -4.53
C ILE A 97 2.12 0.54 -3.89
N ALA A 98 3.15 0.28 -3.11
CA ALA A 98 3.26 -0.90 -2.26
C ALA A 98 3.11 -0.52 -0.78
N ILE A 99 2.47 -1.40 0.01
CA ILE A 99 2.28 -1.27 1.46
C ILE A 99 2.54 -2.64 2.09
N ASP A 100 3.29 -2.69 3.19
CA ASP A 100 3.49 -3.96 3.91
C ASP A 100 2.20 -4.39 4.63
N VAL A 101 1.88 -5.68 4.56
CA VAL A 101 0.68 -6.27 5.19
C VAL A 101 0.63 -6.01 6.70
N ARG A 102 1.78 -5.96 7.39
CA ARG A 102 1.87 -5.63 8.81
C ARG A 102 1.27 -4.27 9.18
N GLU A 103 1.29 -3.30 8.26
CA GLU A 103 0.74 -1.96 8.48
C GLU A 103 -0.80 -2.00 8.61
N THR A 104 -1.41 -3.12 8.20
CA THR A 104 -2.86 -3.37 8.28
C THR A 104 -3.26 -4.19 9.52
N SER A 105 -2.30 -4.55 10.38
CA SER A 105 -2.52 -5.35 11.59
C SER A 105 -3.53 -4.73 12.55
N MET A 106 -3.55 -3.40 12.62
CA MET A 106 -4.57 -2.65 13.35
C MET A 106 -5.70 -2.24 12.40
N PRO A 107 -6.97 -2.52 12.76
CA PRO A 107 -8.09 -2.21 11.90
C PRO A 107 -8.28 -0.70 11.76
N LEU A 108 -8.14 -0.20 10.55
CA LEU A 108 -8.53 1.15 10.18
C LEU A 108 -10.06 1.28 10.10
N SER A 109 -10.57 2.43 10.52
CA SER A 109 -11.96 2.78 10.29
C SER A 109 -12.24 3.00 8.79
N LEU A 110 -13.51 2.87 8.39
CA LEU A 110 -13.93 3.18 7.02
C LEU A 110 -13.50 4.59 6.57
N VAL A 111 -13.63 5.57 7.46
CA VAL A 111 -13.26 6.96 7.19
C VAL A 111 -11.76 7.11 6.93
N GLU A 112 -10.92 6.37 7.64
CA GLU A 112 -9.47 6.42 7.42
C GLU A 112 -9.07 5.76 6.10
N ILE A 113 -9.73 4.65 5.72
CA ILE A 113 -9.49 3.99 4.43
C ILE A 113 -9.94 4.89 3.27
N GLU A 114 -11.13 5.49 3.37
CA GLU A 114 -11.62 6.44 2.37
C GLU A 114 -10.71 7.68 2.27
N TYR A 115 -10.17 8.12 3.39
CA TYR A 115 -9.24 9.24 3.44
C TYR A 115 -7.91 8.89 2.79
N LEU A 116 -7.32 7.74 3.11
CA LEU A 116 -6.13 7.22 2.43
C LEU A 116 -6.37 7.12 0.91
N ALA A 117 -7.47 6.50 0.48
CA ALA A 117 -7.85 6.42 -0.92
C ALA A 117 -7.87 7.81 -1.57
N SER A 118 -8.47 8.81 -0.88
CA SER A 118 -8.54 10.17 -1.41
C SER A 118 -7.20 10.86 -1.57
N CYS A 119 -6.16 10.42 -0.88
CA CYS A 119 -4.81 10.95 -0.99
C CYS A 119 -4.02 10.31 -2.15
N ILE A 120 -4.42 9.11 -2.60
CA ILE A 120 -3.62 8.30 -3.52
C ILE A 120 -4.34 7.93 -4.82
N GLN A 121 -5.65 8.16 -4.93
CA GLN A 121 -6.46 7.59 -6.02
C GLN A 121 -6.14 8.13 -7.42
N LYS A 122 -5.64 9.37 -7.56
CA LYS A 122 -5.56 10.04 -8.86
C LYS A 122 -4.54 9.35 -9.77
N GLY A 123 -4.97 8.86 -10.93
CA GLY A 123 -4.09 8.14 -11.88
C GLY A 123 -3.48 6.83 -11.35
N LEU A 124 -3.90 6.37 -10.18
CA LEU A 124 -3.38 5.15 -9.55
C LEU A 124 -3.84 3.91 -10.31
N GLU A 125 -2.90 3.09 -10.75
CA GLU A 125 -3.19 1.84 -11.45
C GLU A 125 -3.29 0.65 -10.51
N CYS A 126 -2.46 0.57 -9.47
CA CYS A 126 -2.39 -0.63 -8.65
C CYS A 126 -1.88 -0.34 -7.24
N ILE A 127 -2.46 -1.06 -6.26
CA ILE A 127 -1.92 -1.16 -4.91
C ILE A 127 -1.36 -2.56 -4.74
N TYR A 128 -0.15 -2.67 -4.23
CA TYR A 128 0.50 -3.93 -3.89
C TYR A 128 0.55 -4.08 -2.37
N LEU A 129 0.04 -5.17 -1.83
CA LEU A 129 0.24 -5.54 -0.43
C LEU A 129 1.37 -6.56 -0.37
N ILE A 130 2.43 -6.24 0.36
CA ILE A 130 3.60 -7.10 0.52
C ILE A 130 3.43 -7.96 1.78
N ASP A 131 3.34 -9.27 1.60
CA ASP A 131 3.29 -10.26 2.67
C ASP A 131 4.67 -10.95 2.79
N ASP A 132 5.56 -10.36 3.58
CA ASP A 132 6.91 -10.91 3.81
C ASP A 132 6.85 -12.14 4.72
N ALA A 133 7.34 -13.29 4.22
CA ALA A 133 7.31 -14.56 4.93
C ALA A 133 8.25 -14.62 6.13
N GLU A 134 9.39 -13.90 6.10
CA GLU A 134 10.34 -13.87 7.22
C GLU A 134 9.70 -13.28 8.49
N GLU A 135 8.70 -12.41 8.30
CA GLU A 135 8.01 -11.69 9.38
C GLU A 135 6.78 -12.44 9.93
N ARG A 136 6.36 -13.55 9.31
CA ARG A 136 5.24 -14.37 9.81
C ARG A 136 5.59 -15.13 11.10
N GLY A 137 6.88 -15.24 11.44
CA GLY A 137 7.37 -15.95 12.61
C GLY A 137 7.14 -17.47 12.53
N SER A 138 7.87 -18.24 13.33
CA SER A 138 7.94 -19.72 13.25
C SER A 138 6.65 -20.51 13.59
N LYS A 139 5.47 -19.86 13.60
CA LYS A 139 4.20 -20.48 14.00
C LYS A 139 3.46 -21.14 12.84
N SER A 140 3.66 -20.68 11.61
CA SER A 140 3.49 -21.50 10.42
C SER A 140 4.79 -22.28 10.24
N GLY A 141 4.72 -23.61 10.07
CA GLY A 141 5.90 -24.45 9.89
C GLY A 141 6.82 -23.99 8.74
N PRO A 142 7.97 -24.65 8.54
CA PRO A 142 9.04 -24.22 7.62
C PRO A 142 8.70 -24.46 6.14
N GLU A 143 7.46 -24.21 5.74
CA GLU A 143 7.11 -24.12 4.32
C GLU A 143 7.40 -22.69 3.86
N HIS A 144 8.64 -22.46 3.44
CA HIS A 144 8.95 -21.32 2.57
C HIS A 144 8.13 -21.52 1.29
N PHE A 145 6.98 -20.85 1.20
CA PHE A 145 6.18 -20.88 -0.01
C PHE A 145 6.95 -20.17 -1.12
N ASN A 146 7.27 -20.90 -2.19
CA ASN A 146 7.70 -20.28 -3.44
C ASN A 146 6.46 -19.64 -4.08
N ALA A 147 6.52 -18.37 -4.48
CA ALA A 147 5.41 -17.67 -5.12
C ALA A 147 4.88 -18.40 -6.37
N SER A 148 5.75 -19.12 -7.08
CA SER A 148 5.40 -19.96 -8.23
C SER A 148 4.40 -21.07 -7.88
N SER A 149 4.36 -21.52 -6.62
CA SER A 149 3.40 -22.53 -6.14
C SER A 149 2.03 -21.95 -5.75
N LEU A 150 1.91 -20.63 -5.71
CA LEU A 150 0.73 -19.88 -5.24
C LEU A 150 -0.03 -19.21 -6.39
N GLN A 151 0.08 -19.76 -7.59
CA GLN A 151 -0.53 -19.21 -8.81
C GLN A 151 -1.98 -19.69 -9.04
N GLN A 152 -2.53 -20.46 -8.10
CA GLN A 152 -3.92 -20.87 -8.15
C GLN A 152 -4.83 -19.73 -7.67
N ARG A 153 -5.70 -19.23 -8.54
CA ARG A 153 -6.67 -18.17 -8.21
C ARG A 153 -7.80 -18.73 -7.35
N GLY A 154 -7.62 -18.63 -6.04
CA GLY A 154 -8.52 -19.10 -4.99
C GLY A 154 -9.83 -18.33 -4.89
N ARG A 155 -10.60 -18.60 -3.84
CA ARG A 155 -11.88 -17.93 -3.58
C ARG A 155 -11.66 -16.49 -3.14
N LEU A 156 -10.71 -16.24 -2.24
CA LEU A 156 -10.40 -14.89 -1.76
C LEU A 156 -9.93 -13.97 -2.90
N TYR A 157 -9.09 -14.47 -3.81
CA TYR A 157 -8.72 -13.75 -5.03
C TYR A 157 -9.94 -13.33 -5.85
N ARG A 158 -10.87 -14.25 -6.10
CA ARG A 158 -12.08 -13.96 -6.88
C ARG A 158 -13.01 -12.97 -6.18
N LEU A 159 -13.07 -12.99 -4.85
CA LEU A 159 -13.83 -12.02 -4.07
C LEU A 159 -13.22 -10.63 -4.19
N LEU A 160 -11.91 -10.50 -3.96
CA LEU A 160 -11.18 -9.23 -4.06
C LEU A 160 -11.31 -8.61 -5.46
N HIS A 161 -11.19 -9.43 -6.51
CA HIS A 161 -11.22 -8.98 -7.89
C HIS A 161 -12.59 -9.12 -8.57
N SER A 162 -13.67 -9.30 -7.83
CA SER A 162 -15.00 -9.65 -8.39
C SER A 162 -15.48 -8.70 -9.49
N ARG A 163 -15.20 -7.39 -9.38
CA ARG A 163 -15.54 -6.37 -10.38
C ARG A 163 -14.73 -6.44 -11.67
N GLN A 164 -13.47 -6.85 -11.57
CA GLN A 164 -12.48 -6.87 -12.66
C GLN A 164 -11.96 -8.29 -12.94
N LEU A 165 -12.77 -9.31 -12.62
CA LEU A 165 -12.31 -10.69 -12.57
C LEU A 165 -11.90 -11.19 -13.96
N LYS A 166 -12.65 -10.82 -15.01
CA LYS A 166 -12.36 -11.23 -16.39
C LYS A 166 -11.01 -10.69 -16.86
N GLN A 167 -10.70 -9.44 -16.53
CA GLN A 167 -9.43 -8.80 -16.87
C GLN A 167 -8.27 -9.43 -16.08
N ASN A 168 -8.50 -9.77 -14.81
CA ASN A 168 -7.46 -10.26 -13.90
C ASN A 168 -7.15 -11.77 -14.03
N VAL A 169 -8.08 -12.59 -14.50
CA VAL A 169 -7.85 -14.05 -14.61
C VAL A 169 -6.86 -14.42 -15.73
N GLY A 170 -6.80 -13.64 -16.81
CA GLY A 170 -5.99 -13.98 -17.99
C GLY A 170 -4.58 -13.36 -18.02
N ARG A 171 -4.22 -12.53 -17.04
CA ARG A 171 -2.93 -11.84 -17.04
C ARG A 171 -1.83 -12.65 -16.36
N GLU A 172 -0.60 -12.35 -16.77
CA GLU A 172 0.60 -12.80 -16.09
C GLU A 172 0.69 -12.17 -14.68
N PRO A 173 1.34 -12.86 -13.73
CA PRO A 173 1.65 -12.30 -12.42
C PRO A 173 2.68 -11.17 -12.55
N ASP A 174 2.54 -10.13 -11.74
CA ASP A 174 3.58 -9.09 -11.68
C ASP A 174 4.83 -9.59 -10.95
N VAL A 175 5.99 -9.10 -11.40
CA VAL A 175 7.29 -9.37 -10.77
C VAL A 175 8.09 -8.07 -10.70
N PHE A 176 8.59 -7.75 -9.52
CA PHE A 176 9.44 -6.58 -9.28
C PHE A 176 10.77 -6.99 -8.67
N GLN A 177 11.84 -6.29 -9.07
CA GLN A 177 13.19 -6.50 -8.55
C GLN A 177 13.49 -5.38 -7.55
N GLY A 178 13.70 -5.74 -6.30
CA GLY A 178 14.17 -4.85 -5.25
C GLY A 178 15.67 -5.00 -5.00
N VAL A 179 16.16 -4.35 -3.96
CA VAL A 179 17.54 -4.53 -3.50
C VAL A 179 17.61 -5.80 -2.64
N GLY A 180 18.11 -6.90 -3.22
CA GLY A 180 18.31 -8.18 -2.52
C GLY A 180 17.02 -8.98 -2.29
N LYS A 181 15.89 -8.53 -2.84
CA LYS A 181 14.61 -9.24 -2.80
C LYS A 181 13.94 -9.18 -4.17
N THR A 182 13.29 -10.27 -4.55
CA THR A 182 12.34 -10.34 -5.66
C THR A 182 10.92 -10.37 -5.11
N TYR A 183 10.07 -9.46 -5.58
CA TYR A 183 8.65 -9.43 -5.22
C TYR A 183 7.83 -10.08 -6.32
N ARG A 184 7.07 -11.12 -5.98
CA ARG A 184 6.24 -11.87 -6.94
C ARG A 184 4.79 -11.85 -6.53
N GLU A 185 3.93 -11.59 -7.50
CA GLU A 185 2.51 -11.67 -7.26
C GLU A 185 2.04 -13.12 -7.05
N VAL A 186 1.16 -13.27 -6.07
CA VAL A 186 0.50 -14.53 -5.73
C VAL A 186 -1.01 -14.40 -5.83
N PHE A 187 -1.69 -15.53 -6.04
CA PHE A 187 -3.13 -15.60 -6.21
C PHE A 187 -3.83 -16.54 -5.21
N ASP A 188 -3.08 -17.44 -4.58
CA ASP A 188 -3.57 -18.41 -3.60
C ASP A 188 -3.45 -17.83 -2.19
N PHE A 189 -4.32 -16.87 -1.88
CA PHE A 189 -4.30 -16.15 -0.59
C PHE A 189 -4.58 -17.11 0.58
N GLU A 190 -5.39 -18.13 0.35
CA GLU A 190 -5.72 -19.15 1.34
C GLU A 190 -4.49 -19.95 1.77
N LYS A 191 -3.60 -20.32 0.85
CA LYS A 191 -2.36 -21.04 1.18
C LYS A 191 -1.35 -20.21 1.97
N ILE A 192 -1.33 -18.89 1.79
CA ILE A 192 -0.51 -18.00 2.64
C ILE A 192 -1.17 -17.72 4.00
N GLY A 193 -2.32 -18.34 4.29
CA GLY A 193 -2.99 -18.26 5.59
C GLY A 193 -4.05 -17.17 5.70
N TRP A 194 -4.38 -16.48 4.61
CA TRP A 194 -5.44 -15.48 4.63
C TRP A 194 -6.82 -16.13 4.71
N THR A 195 -7.72 -15.42 5.35
CA THR A 195 -9.16 -15.75 5.45
C THR A 195 -9.95 -14.47 5.18
N GLU A 196 -11.28 -14.56 5.05
CA GLU A 196 -12.12 -13.35 4.97
C GLU A 196 -12.01 -12.46 6.21
N ALA A 197 -11.65 -13.03 7.37
CA ALA A 197 -11.42 -12.31 8.61
C ALA A 197 -10.00 -11.74 8.72
N HIS A 198 -9.10 -12.02 7.77
CA HIS A 198 -7.74 -11.51 7.80
C HIS A 198 -7.75 -9.97 7.65
N PRO A 199 -7.11 -9.21 8.55
CA PRO A 199 -7.15 -7.74 8.53
C PRO A 199 -6.73 -7.15 7.18
N ALA A 200 -5.66 -7.68 6.59
CA ALA A 200 -5.17 -7.24 5.28
C ALA A 200 -6.16 -7.50 4.14
N PHE A 201 -6.92 -8.60 4.22
CA PHE A 201 -7.95 -8.91 3.22
C PHE A 201 -9.13 -7.93 3.32
N GLY A 202 -9.57 -7.64 4.55
CA GLY A 202 -10.60 -6.63 4.80
C GLY A 202 -10.16 -5.23 4.36
N PHE A 203 -8.91 -4.86 4.65
CA PHE A 203 -8.29 -3.62 4.19
C PHE A 203 -8.23 -3.54 2.65
N ALA A 204 -7.73 -4.58 1.99
CA ALA A 204 -7.65 -4.67 0.53
C ALA A 204 -9.02 -4.47 -0.14
N CYS A 205 -10.04 -5.18 0.34
CA CYS A 205 -11.40 -5.06 -0.19
C CYS A 205 -11.94 -3.63 -0.08
N ARG A 206 -11.80 -3.00 1.09
CA ARG A 206 -12.32 -1.64 1.35
C ARG A 206 -11.55 -0.59 0.55
N LEU A 207 -10.22 -0.66 0.56
CA LEU A 207 -9.38 0.28 -0.17
C LEU A 207 -9.63 0.19 -1.67
N SER A 208 -9.73 -1.04 -2.21
CA SER A 208 -10.05 -1.24 -3.64
C SER A 208 -11.39 -0.61 -4.00
N ALA A 209 -12.43 -0.83 -3.19
CA ALA A 209 -13.75 -0.28 -3.44
C ALA A 209 -13.77 1.26 -3.34
N SER A 210 -13.03 1.84 -2.41
CA SER A 210 -12.91 3.30 -2.26
C SER A 210 -12.18 3.94 -3.43
N ILE A 211 -11.06 3.37 -3.89
CA ILE A 211 -10.32 3.90 -5.05
C ILE A 211 -11.15 3.78 -6.33
N ASP A 212 -11.76 2.62 -6.59
CA ASP A 212 -12.66 2.42 -7.73
C ASP A 212 -13.75 3.50 -7.78
N ALA A 213 -14.43 3.74 -6.66
CA ALA A 213 -15.53 4.69 -6.59
C ALA A 213 -15.03 6.13 -6.80
N GLN A 214 -13.92 6.50 -6.18
CA GLN A 214 -13.37 7.87 -6.29
C GLN A 214 -12.81 8.17 -7.68
N GLN A 215 -12.18 7.20 -8.34
CA GLN A 215 -11.75 7.36 -9.73
C GLN A 215 -12.95 7.46 -10.67
N TYR A 216 -13.94 6.59 -10.52
CA TYR A 216 -15.17 6.62 -11.32
C TYR A 216 -15.87 7.99 -11.22
N ASP A 217 -16.07 8.49 -10.01
CA ASP A 217 -16.64 9.83 -9.76
C ASP A 217 -15.77 10.95 -10.34
N GLY A 218 -14.45 10.75 -10.40
CA GLY A 218 -13.47 11.65 -10.98
C GLY A 218 -13.32 11.55 -12.50
N GLY A 219 -14.05 10.65 -13.17
CA GLY A 219 -13.96 10.40 -14.61
C GLY A 219 -12.69 9.66 -15.05
N GLU A 220 -12.05 8.92 -14.14
CA GLU A 220 -10.91 8.04 -14.42
C GLU A 220 -11.30 6.58 -14.18
N GLU A 221 -10.83 5.65 -15.01
CA GLU A 221 -11.06 4.21 -14.85
C GLU A 221 -9.77 3.44 -15.15
N VAL A 222 -8.69 3.80 -14.45
CA VAL A 222 -7.35 3.22 -14.68
C VAL A 222 -6.92 2.24 -13.59
N PHE A 223 -7.60 2.23 -12.45
CA PHE A 223 -7.30 1.33 -11.35
C PHE A 223 -7.59 -0.14 -11.70
N LYS A 224 -6.58 -0.99 -11.51
CA LYS A 224 -6.56 -2.43 -11.84
C LYS A 224 -6.75 -3.31 -10.60
N GLY A 225 -6.99 -2.69 -9.44
CA GLY A 225 -7.24 -3.36 -8.16
C GLY A 225 -6.03 -3.45 -7.22
N VAL A 226 -6.25 -4.14 -6.11
CA VAL A 226 -5.21 -4.46 -5.11
C VAL A 226 -4.63 -5.85 -5.42
N ARG A 227 -3.30 -5.96 -5.47
CA ARG A 227 -2.54 -7.18 -5.77
C ARG A 227 -1.68 -7.57 -4.56
N ILE A 228 -1.37 -8.86 -4.42
CA ILE A 228 -0.62 -9.38 -3.27
C ILE A 228 0.74 -9.88 -3.74
N LEU A 229 1.81 -9.34 -3.16
CA LEU A 229 3.18 -9.74 -3.46
C LEU A 229 3.77 -10.53 -2.29
N LEU A 230 4.50 -11.59 -2.59
CA LEU A 230 5.47 -12.18 -1.67
C LEU A 230 6.86 -11.63 -1.96
N ALA A 231 7.59 -11.31 -0.90
CA ALA A 231 9.01 -11.01 -0.97
C ALA A 231 9.80 -12.32 -0.85
N GLU A 232 10.67 -12.58 -1.82
CA GLU A 232 11.61 -13.70 -1.83
C GLU A 232 13.02 -13.12 -1.80
N ASP A 233 13.91 -13.63 -0.94
CA ASP A 233 15.30 -13.18 -0.95
C ASP A 233 15.99 -13.62 -2.25
N ASP A 234 16.79 -12.72 -2.82
CA ASP A 234 17.65 -13.08 -3.93
C ASP A 234 18.76 -13.97 -3.36
N TYR A 235 18.77 -15.27 -3.71
CA TYR A 235 19.87 -16.16 -3.35
C TYR A 235 21.17 -15.63 -3.95
N VAL A 236 22.02 -15.03 -3.11
CA VAL A 236 23.43 -14.71 -3.43
C VAL A 236 24.31 -15.91 -3.09
#